data_AF-L9X1T0-F1
#
_entry.id   AF-L9X1T0-F1
#
_cell.length_a   1.000
_cell.length_b   1.000
_cell.length_c   1.000
_cell.angle_alpha   90.00
_cell.angle_beta   90.00
_cell.angle_gamma   90.00
#
_symmetry.space_group_name_H-M   'P 1'
#
loop_
_entity.id
_entity.type
_entity.pdbx_description
1 polymer ?
#
loop_
_entity_poly.entity_id
_entity_poly.type
_entity_poly.pdbx_seq_one_letter_code
_entity_poly.pdbx_strand_id
1 'polypeptide(L)'
;MRSTVGIAALVLTSLVIAPVAEEILFRGLALGHFLARRYGVVTASVPSVALFALVHVFMAGAVSVAITGALGVVLTALRLWYDSLVAPWLMHLLVNAWGLTVTIGLVPTPW
;
A
#
# COMPACT_ATOMS: atom_id res chain seq x y z
N MET A 1 -10.80 -3.61 26.56
CA MET A 1 -11.96 -4.26 25.90
C MET A 1 -11.90 -3.96 24.41
N ARG A 2 -11.92 -4.96 23.53
CA ARG A 2 -12.04 -4.75 22.08
C ARG A 2 -13.43 -4.20 21.78
N SER A 3 -13.54 -2.95 21.30
CA SER A 3 -14.83 -2.41 20.89
C SER A 3 -15.14 -2.87 19.46
N THR A 4 -16.36 -3.33 19.22
CA THR A 4 -16.81 -3.73 17.88
C THR A 4 -16.65 -2.58 16.88
N VAL A 5 -16.90 -1.35 17.33
CA VAL A 5 -16.70 -0.12 16.56
C VAL A 5 -15.23 0.09 16.19
N GLY A 6 -14.29 -0.13 17.13
CA GLY A 6 -12.86 0.02 16.86
C GLY A 6 -12.33 -1.03 15.88
N ILE A 7 -12.77 -2.28 16.01
CA ILE A 7 -12.43 -3.34 15.06
C ILE A 7 -13.00 -3.01 13.67
N ALA A 8 -14.26 -2.59 13.60
CA ALA A 8 -14.88 -2.22 12.32
C ALA A 8 -14.16 -1.04 11.66
N ALA A 9 -13.77 -0.02 12.43
CA ALA A 9 -13.00 1.11 11.95
C ALA A 9 -11.63 0.67 11.42
N LEU A 10 -10.90 -0.17 12.15
CA LEU A 10 -9.60 -0.71 11.73
C LEU A 10 -9.72 -1.51 10.43
N VAL A 11 -10.71 -2.41 10.33
CA VAL A 11 -10.95 -3.21 9.11
C VAL A 11 -11.25 -2.30 7.92
N LEU A 12 -12.15 -1.34 8.08
CA LEU A 12 -12.54 -0.44 7.00
C LEU A 12 -11.38 0.44 6.54
N THR A 13 -10.61 1.00 7.48
CA THR A 13 -9.49 1.88 7.14
C THR A 13 -8.35 1.09 6.51
N SER A 14 -7.94 -0.04 7.09
CA SER A 14 -6.80 -0.82 6.60
C SER A 14 -7.07 -1.55 5.29
N LEU A 15 -8.32 -1.98 5.01
CA LEU A 15 -8.61 -2.77 3.81
C LEU A 15 -9.16 -1.95 2.65
N VAL A 16 -9.77 -0.79 2.93
CA VAL A 16 -10.44 0.00 1.89
C VAL A 16 -9.88 1.41 1.84
N ILE A 17 -10.06 2.21 2.89
CA ILE A 17 -9.81 3.65 2.81
C ILE A 17 -8.32 3.95 2.54
N ALA A 18 -7.42 3.38 3.35
CA ALA A 18 -5.98 3.57 3.21
C ALA A 18 -5.46 3.05 1.86
N PRO A 19 -5.64 1.77 1.48
CA PRO A 19 -5.07 1.27 0.23
C PRO A 19 -5.66 1.97 -1.00
N VAL A 20 -6.95 2.34 -1.02
CA VAL A 20 -7.51 3.13 -2.14
C VAL A 20 -6.84 4.50 -2.25
N ALA A 21 -6.71 5.23 -1.14
CA ALA A 21 -6.07 6.53 -1.12
C ALA A 21 -4.59 6.44 -1.55
N GLU A 22 -3.88 5.42 -1.09
CA GLU A 22 -2.47 5.17 -1.43
C GLU A 22 -2.29 4.79 -2.91
N GLU A 23 -3.17 3.95 -3.48
CA GLU A 23 -3.11 3.65 -4.90
C GLU A 23 -3.38 4.88 -5.77
N ILE A 24 -4.36 5.71 -5.41
CA ILE A 24 -4.64 6.98 -6.11
C ILE A 24 -3.42 7.91 -6.01
N LEU A 25 -2.83 8.08 -4.82
CA LEU A 25 -1.74 9.01 -4.60
C LEU A 25 -0.46 8.57 -5.32
N PHE A 26 -0.03 7.32 -5.14
CA PHE A 26 1.27 6.89 -5.64
C PHE A 26 1.19 6.39 -7.10
N ARG A 27 0.17 5.61 -7.47
CA ARG A 27 0.07 4.97 -8.80
C ARG A 27 -0.76 5.82 -9.76
N GLY A 28 -1.78 6.52 -9.25
CA GLY A 28 -2.57 7.46 -10.04
C GLY A 28 -1.81 8.77 -10.27
N LEU A 29 -1.50 9.49 -9.20
CA LEU A 29 -0.95 10.84 -9.27
C LEU A 29 0.57 10.84 -9.45
N ALA A 30 1.35 10.24 -8.56
CA ALA A 30 2.81 10.33 -8.62
C ALA A 30 3.36 9.63 -9.89
N LEU A 31 3.10 8.33 -10.07
CA LEU A 31 3.50 7.60 -11.27
C LEU A 31 2.88 8.21 -12.54
N GLY A 32 1.57 8.48 -12.52
CA GLY A 32 0.87 9.04 -13.68
C GLY A 32 1.41 10.40 -14.12
N HIS A 33 1.85 11.25 -13.19
CA HIS A 33 2.46 12.55 -13.48
C HIS A 33 3.74 12.43 -14.31
N PHE A 34 4.60 11.46 -14.01
CA PHE A 34 5.83 11.21 -14.76
C PHE A 34 5.53 10.52 -16.10
N LEU A 35 4.63 9.53 -16.13
CA LEU A 35 4.21 8.88 -17.37
C LEU A 35 3.58 9.87 -18.36
N ALA A 36 2.74 10.79 -17.89
CA ALA A 36 2.12 11.83 -18.71
C ALA A 36 3.14 12.78 -19.35
N ARG A 37 4.30 12.96 -18.71
CA ARG A 37 5.44 13.73 -19.23
C ARG A 37 6.40 12.92 -20.09
N ARG A 38 6.05 11.67 -20.44
CA ARG A 38 6.85 10.76 -21.27
C ARG A 38 8.19 10.37 -20.64
N TYR A 39 8.31 10.42 -19.31
CA TYR A 39 9.44 9.78 -18.64
C TYR A 39 9.41 8.26 -18.85
N GLY A 40 10.58 7.65 -18.91
CA GLY A 40 10.71 6.20 -19.00
C GLY A 40 10.11 5.49 -17.78
N VAL A 41 9.72 4.23 -17.96
CA VAL A 41 9.05 3.43 -16.91
C VAL A 41 9.84 3.42 -15.61
N VAL A 42 11.16 3.24 -15.68
CA VAL A 42 12.02 3.20 -14.49
C VAL A 42 12.03 4.56 -13.77
N THR A 43 12.24 5.66 -14.50
CA THR A 43 12.30 7.00 -13.91
C THR A 43 10.95 7.47 -13.37
N ALA A 44 9.84 7.01 -13.95
CA ALA A 44 8.50 7.24 -13.42
C ALA A 44 8.18 6.39 -12.18
N SER A 45 8.68 5.14 -12.13
CA SER A 45 8.36 4.19 -11.06
C SER A 45 9.12 4.48 -9.77
N VAL A 46 10.40 4.87 -9.86
CA VAL A 46 11.27 5.08 -8.68
C VAL A 46 10.65 6.07 -7.67
N PRO A 47 10.17 7.27 -8.06
CA PRO A 47 9.55 8.21 -7.13
C PRO A 47 8.28 7.64 -6.48
N SER A 48 7.42 6.97 -7.24
CA SER A 48 6.19 6.35 -6.73
C SER A 48 6.50 5.30 -5.65
N VAL A 49 7.43 4.38 -5.94
CA VAL A 49 7.85 3.32 -5.01
C VAL A 49 8.53 3.91 -3.78
N ALA A 50 9.44 4.87 -3.97
CA ALA A 50 10.18 5.47 -2.86
C ALA A 50 9.26 6.24 -1.91
N LEU A 51 8.34 7.05 -2.44
CA LEU A 51 7.38 7.79 -1.62
C LEU A 51 6.46 6.84 -0.86
N PHE A 52 5.94 5.79 -1.50
CA PHE A 52 5.15 4.74 -0.86
C PHE A 52 5.93 4.08 0.29
N ALA A 53 7.18 3.70 0.06
CA ALA A 53 8.00 3.02 1.07
C ALA A 53 8.33 3.94 2.26
N LEU A 54 8.71 5.19 1.98
CA LEU A 54 9.17 6.14 3.00
C LEU A 54 8.06 6.56 3.95
N VAL A 55 6.81 6.71 3.46
CA VAL A 55 5.71 7.03 4.37
C VAL A 55 5.48 5.93 5.39
N HIS A 56 5.88 4.68 5.13
CA HIS A 56 5.71 3.55 6.05
C HIS A 56 6.82 3.40 7.10
N VAL A 57 7.81 4.31 7.15
CA VAL A 57 8.93 4.23 8.10
C VAL A 57 8.48 4.22 9.57
N PHE A 58 7.34 4.84 9.89
CA PHE A 58 6.84 4.92 11.27
C PHE A 58 6.34 3.59 11.83
N MET A 59 6.11 2.57 10.99
CA MET A 59 5.57 1.28 11.42
C MET A 59 6.65 0.39 12.06
N ALA A 60 7.82 0.28 11.44
CA ALA A 60 8.92 -0.57 11.91
C ALA A 60 10.31 -0.09 11.41
N GLY A 61 10.48 1.22 11.24
CA GLY A 61 11.73 1.81 10.76
C GLY A 61 12.11 1.31 9.36
N ALA A 62 13.41 1.06 9.17
CA ALA A 62 13.97 0.63 7.89
C ALA A 62 13.41 -0.72 7.38
N VAL A 63 13.01 -1.62 8.29
CA VAL A 63 12.41 -2.91 7.91
C VAL A 63 11.08 -2.70 7.20
N SER A 64 10.24 -1.80 7.73
CA SER A 64 8.97 -1.45 7.08
C SER A 64 9.20 -0.83 5.70
N VAL A 65 10.17 0.08 5.58
CA VAL A 65 10.53 0.70 4.29
C VAL A 65 10.96 -0.35 3.27
N ALA A 66 11.77 -1.34 3.65
CA ALA A 66 12.21 -2.38 2.74
C ALA A 66 11.04 -3.27 2.27
N ILE A 67 10.19 -3.71 3.19
CA ILE A 67 9.03 -4.58 2.89
C ILE A 67 8.00 -3.84 2.02
N THR A 68 7.63 -2.62 2.41
CA THR A 68 6.67 -1.81 1.66
C THR A 68 7.26 -1.32 0.34
N GLY A 69 8.57 -1.09 0.25
CA GLY A 69 9.25 -0.84 -1.03
C GLY A 69 9.10 -2.02 -1.99
N ALA A 70 9.34 -3.25 -1.54
CA ALA A 70 9.14 -4.44 -2.36
C ALA A 70 7.68 -4.58 -2.82
N LEU A 71 6.71 -4.35 -1.91
CA LEU A 71 5.30 -4.31 -2.27
C LEU A 71 5.00 -3.20 -3.28
N GLY A 72 5.55 -2.00 -3.09
CA GLY A 72 5.41 -0.85 -3.99
C GLY A 72 5.86 -1.16 -5.41
N VAL A 73 6.94 -1.93 -5.59
CA VAL A 73 7.39 -2.44 -6.90
C VAL A 73 6.32 -3.33 -7.53
N VAL A 74 5.79 -4.31 -6.78
CA VAL A 74 4.74 -5.22 -7.28
C VAL A 74 3.48 -4.44 -7.68
N LEU A 75 3.03 -3.52 -6.83
CA LEU A 75 1.84 -2.72 -7.09
C LEU A 75 2.04 -1.77 -8.29
N THR A 76 3.25 -1.20 -8.44
CA THR A 76 3.59 -0.40 -9.64
C THR A 76 3.60 -1.27 -10.90
N ALA A 77 4.16 -2.47 -10.84
CA ALA A 77 4.15 -3.41 -11.96
C ALA A 77 2.72 -3.80 -12.36
N LEU A 78 1.84 -4.08 -11.40
CA LEU A 78 0.42 -4.35 -11.66
C LEU A 78 -0.30 -3.15 -12.28
N ARG A 79 -0.03 -1.93 -11.79
CA ARG A 79 -0.57 -0.70 -12.39
C ARG A 79 -0.16 -0.57 -13.86
N LEU A 80 1.10 -0.84 -14.18
CA LEU A 80 1.63 -0.72 -15.55
C LEU A 80 1.13 -1.85 -16.46
N TRP A 81 1.03 -3.07 -15.93
CA TRP A 81 0.59 -4.24 -16.69
C TRP A 81 -0.88 -4.17 -17.10
N TYR A 82 -1.75 -3.76 -16.18
CA TYR A 82 -3.20 -3.73 -16.40
C TYR A 82 -3.75 -2.35 -16.78
N ASP A 83 -2.88 -1.34 -16.83
CA ASP A 83 -3.25 0.08 -16.97
C ASP A 83 -4.43 0.51 -16.06
N SER A 84 -4.47 -0.01 -14.82
CA SER A 84 -5.61 0.15 -13.93
C SER A 84 -5.17 0.29 -12.48
N LEU A 85 -5.94 1.04 -11.69
CA LEU A 85 -5.78 1.12 -10.23
C LEU A 85 -6.46 -0.03 -9.49
N VAL A 86 -7.34 -0.78 -10.17
CA VAL A 86 -8.07 -1.90 -9.54
C VAL A 86 -7.13 -3.07 -9.25
N ALA A 87 -6.26 -3.43 -10.19
CA ALA A 87 -5.30 -4.52 -10.02
C ALA A 87 -4.35 -4.32 -8.81
N PRO A 88 -3.65 -3.17 -8.67
CA PRO A 88 -2.83 -2.95 -7.49
C PRO A 88 -3.67 -2.81 -6.21
N TRP A 89 -4.84 -2.18 -6.26
CA TRP A 89 -5.71 -2.08 -5.08
C TRP A 89 -6.14 -3.46 -4.56
N LEU A 90 -6.55 -4.37 -5.43
CA LEU A 90 -6.92 -5.74 -5.03
C LEU A 90 -5.75 -6.47 -4.37
N MET A 91 -4.55 -6.37 -4.95
CA MET A 91 -3.36 -6.96 -4.35
C MET A 91 -3.04 -6.35 -2.99
N HIS A 92 -3.13 -5.02 -2.88
CA HIS A 92 -2.88 -4.30 -1.63
C HIS A 92 -3.91 -4.69 -0.55
N LEU A 93 -5.19 -4.78 -0.91
CA LEU A 93 -6.24 -5.28 -0.03
C LEU A 93 -5.93 -6.69 0.48
N LEU A 94 -5.49 -7.61 -0.38
CA LEU A 94 -5.15 -8.98 0.01
C LEU A 94 -3.97 -9.02 0.98
N VAL A 95 -2.93 -8.20 0.74
CA VAL A 95 -1.78 -8.10 1.64
C VAL A 95 -2.18 -7.53 3.00
N ASN A 96 -3.03 -6.48 3.02
CA ASN A 96 -3.50 -5.90 4.28
C ASN A 96 -4.45 -6.85 5.01
N ALA A 97 -5.30 -7.60 4.30
CA ALA A 97 -6.16 -8.62 4.89
C ALA A 97 -5.31 -9.73 5.54
N TRP A 98 -4.28 -10.20 4.84
CA TRP A 98 -3.31 -11.13 5.42
C TRP A 98 -2.66 -10.57 6.68
N GLY A 99 -2.09 -9.36 6.62
CA GLY A 99 -1.45 -8.72 7.76
C GLY A 99 -2.38 -8.53 8.96
N LEU A 100 -3.64 -8.14 8.71
CA LEU A 100 -4.64 -7.93 9.74
C LEU A 100 -5.07 -9.26 10.38
N THR A 101 -5.27 -10.32 9.59
CA THR A 101 -5.62 -11.65 10.12
C THR A 101 -4.50 -12.22 10.98
N VAL A 102 -3.23 -12.07 10.59
CA VAL A 102 -2.07 -12.48 11.41
C VAL A 102 -2.03 -11.68 12.71
N THR A 103 -2.22 -10.36 12.63
CA THR A 103 -2.15 -9.46 13.80
C THR A 103 -3.27 -9.72 14.80
N ILE A 104 -4.51 -9.92 14.33
CA ILE A 104 -5.68 -10.14 15.19
C ILE A 104 -5.74 -11.60 15.68
N GLY A 105 -5.34 -12.56 14.84
CA GLY A 105 -5.54 -13.99 15.04
C GLY A 105 -4.40 -14.74 15.72
N LEU A 106 -3.14 -14.28 15.59
CA LEU A 106 -1.96 -15.02 16.09
C LEU A 106 -1.20 -14.32 17.20
N VAL A 107 -1.29 -12.99 17.32
CA VAL A 107 -0.56 -12.25 18.35
C VAL A 107 -1.53 -11.92 19.50
N PRO A 108 -1.26 -12.36 20.74
CA PRO A 108 -1.91 -11.79 21.92
C PRO A 108 -1.47 -10.33 22.00
N THR A 109 -2.30 -9.40 21.49
CA THR A 109 -2.02 -7.97 21.53
C THR A 109 -2.08 -7.49 22.98
N PRO A 110 -1.00 -6.91 23.56
CA PRO A 110 -0.93 -6.55 24.98
C PRO A 110 -1.55 -5.17 25.30
N TRP A 111 -2.45 -4.68 24.45
CA TRP A 111 -3.21 -3.45 24.62
C TRP A 111 -4.70 -3.70 24.42
#